data_AF-A0A7S2F1J5-F1
#
_entry.id   AF-A0A7S2F1J5-F1
#
_cell.length_a   1.000
_cell.length_b   1.000
_cell.length_c   1.000
_cell.angle_alpha   90.00
_cell.angle_beta   90.00
_cell.angle_gamma   90.00
#
_symmetry.space_group_name_H-M   'P 1'
#
loop_
_entity.id
_entity.type
_entity.pdbx_description
1 polymer ?
#
loop_
_entity_poly.entity_id
_entity_poly.type
_entity_poly.pdbx_seq_one_letter_code
_entity_poly.pdbx_strand_id
1 'polypeptide(L)'
;FLTNRAPRAQPKCSSSSLPRQRLTSEVSMEGFNINKCVDKEFQTKSFHEIAEASVSALEGVGPVAAGIFADGASMQTSVRTVRELGSWRYYRLARALVDLKDGEEKGKREEHCEASLRGGLVKAWASKSLEEICAAPLSAFYGLSAVADERFAKAPLHIASIEKLAECKFCRWAAAICTVADFAEEDVKVVQANKAAEVAERAKKAALEAQAEAEKVAAAAKAALSEAMRRAERAEMAKAKSQEELQAEHVREEAAEKAQKEAVAKAEASEVALLEAMEKLKKLEAEKEAAAKRRKEEEQAKREAERSAALEAQERKGKELEARFRKLFKDIDHNNDGFLTHIELKSYVASVDPTARLRLGIGRWQDFLAEADADGDGKVDEEEFVAHFTRTNLTSTKCYGALFDAIDCYANGFITMGELRAYKWHKNPNLFRLLGVKSWDEFVQTLDVNGDGVIQRDEFVDHYTSLANCGKILAFGDEADQPAAKRQRT
;
A
#
# COMPACT_ATOMS: atom_id res chain seq x y z
N PHE A 1 28.47 -53.05 27.57
CA PHE A 1 27.98 -52.72 26.21
C PHE A 1 26.58 -52.15 26.31
N LEU A 2 26.48 -50.84 26.58
CA LEU A 2 25.22 -50.12 26.76
C LEU A 2 25.31 -48.81 25.97
N THR A 3 24.28 -48.61 25.13
CA THR A 3 23.67 -47.36 24.66
C THR A 3 24.60 -46.26 24.14
N ASN A 4 24.71 -46.17 22.81
CA ASN A 4 25.22 -45.00 22.11
C ASN A 4 24.32 -44.68 20.91
N ARG A 5 23.36 -43.76 21.09
CA ARG A 5 22.74 -43.02 19.98
C ARG A 5 22.19 -41.69 20.50
N ALA A 6 22.85 -40.62 20.07
CA ALA A 6 22.55 -39.24 20.43
C ALA A 6 21.10 -38.84 20.06
N PRO A 7 20.43 -38.02 20.89
CA PRO A 7 19.16 -37.41 20.49
C PRO A 7 19.43 -36.29 19.47
N ARG A 8 18.74 -36.35 18.31
CA ARG A 8 18.66 -35.26 17.35
C ARG A 8 18.11 -34.02 18.06
N ALA A 9 18.89 -32.95 18.07
CA ALA A 9 18.42 -31.63 18.47
C ALA A 9 17.25 -31.22 17.58
N GLN A 10 16.09 -30.99 18.19
CA GLN A 10 15.02 -30.25 17.52
C GLN A 10 15.47 -28.79 17.36
N PRO A 11 15.27 -28.14 16.20
CA PRO A 11 15.45 -26.71 16.10
C PRO A 11 14.41 -26.06 17.01
N LYS A 12 14.89 -25.42 18.08
CA LYS A 12 14.05 -24.57 18.93
C LYS A 12 13.46 -23.49 18.02
N CYS A 13 12.14 -23.50 17.83
CA CYS A 13 11.40 -22.37 17.32
C CYS A 13 11.64 -21.21 18.29
N SER A 14 12.66 -20.38 18.02
CA SER A 14 12.74 -19.05 18.57
C SER A 14 11.60 -18.27 17.95
N SER A 15 10.58 -17.96 18.74
CA SER A 15 9.61 -16.93 18.47
C SER A 15 10.35 -15.59 18.38
N SER A 16 11.00 -15.33 17.23
CA SER A 16 11.40 -13.99 16.85
C SER A 16 10.11 -13.23 16.56
N SER A 17 9.56 -12.60 17.59
CA SER A 17 8.67 -11.47 17.39
C SER A 17 9.48 -10.41 16.66
N LEU A 18 9.50 -10.49 15.32
CA LEU A 18 9.93 -9.38 14.48
C LEU A 18 9.18 -8.16 15.01
N PRO A 19 9.86 -7.05 15.30
CA PRO A 19 9.17 -5.83 15.67
C PRO A 19 8.19 -5.54 14.53
N ARG A 20 6.90 -5.46 14.85
CA ARG A 20 5.90 -4.92 13.92
C ARG A 20 6.37 -3.51 13.60
N GLN A 21 7.14 -3.37 12.52
CA GLN A 21 7.43 -2.09 11.90
C GLN A 21 6.06 -1.51 11.56
N ARG A 22 5.61 -0.58 12.40
CA ARG A 22 4.47 0.27 12.13
C ARG A 22 4.95 1.07 10.93
N LEU A 23 4.45 0.73 9.74
CA LEU A 23 4.76 1.41 8.48
C LEU A 23 4.67 2.91 8.75
N THR A 24 5.83 3.56 8.85
CA THR A 24 5.93 5.00 8.90
C THR A 24 5.29 5.50 7.61
N SER A 25 4.50 6.56 7.74
CA SER A 25 3.57 7.09 6.74
C SER A 25 4.23 7.66 5.48
N GLU A 26 5.44 7.20 5.12
CA GLU A 26 6.30 7.72 4.06
C GLU A 26 6.49 6.83 2.86
N VAL A 27 5.84 5.66 2.79
CA VAL A 27 5.81 4.93 1.54
C VAL A 27 4.69 5.55 0.73
N SER A 28 5.03 6.50 -0.17
CA SER A 28 4.30 6.60 -1.44
C SER A 28 4.15 5.17 -1.89
N MET A 29 2.96 4.58 -1.77
CA MET A 29 2.71 3.21 -2.17
C MET A 29 2.93 3.17 -3.68
N GLU A 30 4.19 2.97 -4.07
CA GLU A 30 4.62 2.79 -5.44
C GLU A 30 3.69 1.72 -6.01
N GLY A 31 3.05 2.03 -7.13
CA GLY A 31 2.06 1.13 -7.73
C GLY A 31 2.63 -0.29 -7.82
N PHE A 32 1.86 -1.27 -7.37
CA PHE A 32 2.30 -2.66 -7.36
C PHE A 32 2.73 -3.10 -8.76
N ASN A 33 3.97 -3.57 -8.90
CA ASN A 33 4.47 -4.09 -10.16
C ASN A 33 4.12 -5.57 -10.32
N ILE A 34 3.08 -5.84 -11.10
CA ILE A 34 2.66 -7.20 -11.49
C ILE A 34 2.84 -7.46 -12.99
N ASN A 35 3.79 -6.80 -13.63
CA ASN A 35 3.97 -6.79 -15.11
C ASN A 35 4.21 -8.18 -15.72
N LYS A 36 4.57 -9.18 -14.91
CA LYS A 36 4.73 -10.59 -15.35
C LYS A 36 3.42 -11.39 -15.32
N CYS A 37 2.38 -10.88 -14.65
CA CYS A 37 1.09 -11.54 -14.48
C CYS A 37 0.05 -11.04 -15.49
N VAL A 38 0.20 -9.79 -15.95
CA VAL A 38 -0.77 -9.10 -16.81
C VAL A 38 -0.13 -8.64 -18.12
N ASP A 39 -0.95 -8.60 -19.16
CA ASP A 39 -0.56 -8.08 -20.47
C ASP A 39 -0.15 -6.59 -20.37
N LYS A 40 0.65 -6.12 -21.33
CA LYS A 40 1.20 -4.75 -21.37
C LYS A 40 0.12 -3.67 -21.21
N GLU A 41 -1.06 -3.89 -21.78
CA GLU A 41 -2.18 -2.93 -21.70
C GLU A 41 -2.77 -2.77 -20.28
N PHE A 42 -2.50 -3.72 -19.39
CA PHE A 42 -3.07 -3.80 -18.05
C PHE A 42 -2.05 -3.50 -16.93
N GLN A 43 -0.78 -3.23 -17.26
CA GLN A 43 0.30 -2.99 -16.29
C GLN A 43 0.11 -1.74 -15.44
N THR A 44 -0.63 -0.75 -15.95
CA THR A 44 -0.92 0.51 -15.26
C THR A 44 -2.36 0.60 -14.74
N LYS A 45 -3.17 -0.43 -14.96
CA LYS A 45 -4.58 -0.45 -14.58
C LYS A 45 -4.73 -0.85 -13.11
N SER A 46 -5.87 -0.49 -12.52
CA SER A 46 -6.14 -0.83 -11.12
C SER A 46 -6.44 -2.32 -10.94
N PHE A 47 -6.29 -2.84 -9.72
CA PHE A 47 -6.61 -4.25 -9.46
C PHE A 47 -8.09 -4.56 -9.73
N HIS A 48 -9.00 -3.62 -9.46
CA HIS A 48 -10.42 -3.78 -9.83
C HIS A 48 -10.61 -3.85 -11.34
N GLU A 49 -9.95 -2.97 -12.10
CA GLU A 49 -10.03 -2.97 -13.57
C GLU A 49 -9.47 -4.25 -14.19
N ILE A 50 -8.35 -4.75 -13.66
CA ILE A 50 -7.76 -6.01 -14.11
C ILE A 50 -8.67 -7.19 -13.76
N ALA A 51 -9.30 -7.19 -12.57
CA ALA A 51 -10.21 -8.24 -12.15
C ALA A 51 -11.47 -8.32 -13.05
N GLU A 52 -12.03 -7.18 -13.46
CA GLU A 52 -13.21 -7.12 -14.34
C GLU A 52 -12.87 -7.33 -15.82
N ALA A 53 -11.58 -7.30 -16.19
CA ALA A 53 -11.14 -7.50 -17.56
C ALA A 53 -11.32 -8.94 -18.04
N SER A 54 -11.28 -9.12 -19.37
CA SER A 54 -11.24 -10.43 -20.02
C SER A 54 -10.04 -11.26 -19.52
N VAL A 55 -10.15 -12.59 -19.51
CA VAL A 55 -9.04 -13.51 -19.17
C VAL A 55 -7.79 -13.31 -20.03
N SER A 56 -7.94 -12.72 -21.23
CA SER A 56 -6.83 -12.31 -22.10
C SER A 56 -5.97 -11.17 -21.52
N ALA A 57 -6.42 -10.51 -20.45
CA ALA A 57 -5.62 -9.52 -19.73
C ALA A 57 -4.45 -10.15 -18.96
N LEU A 58 -4.40 -11.47 -18.81
CA LEU A 58 -3.30 -12.19 -18.17
C LEU A 58 -2.22 -12.54 -19.19
N GLU A 59 -0.96 -12.28 -18.81
CA GLU A 59 0.20 -12.49 -19.67
C GLU A 59 0.31 -13.96 -20.13
N GLY A 60 0.26 -14.18 -21.45
CA GLY A 60 0.36 -15.52 -22.06
C GLY A 60 -0.97 -16.26 -22.21
N VAL A 61 -2.11 -15.64 -21.89
CA VAL A 61 -3.44 -16.16 -22.26
C VAL A 61 -3.78 -15.70 -23.69
N GLY A 62 -3.40 -16.49 -24.67
CA GLY A 62 -3.79 -16.25 -26.07
C GLY A 62 -5.29 -16.52 -26.33
N PRO A 63 -5.80 -16.18 -27.54
CA PRO A 63 -7.23 -16.36 -27.88
C PRO A 63 -7.70 -17.81 -27.78
N VAL A 64 -6.81 -18.78 -28.04
CA VAL A 64 -7.10 -20.21 -27.90
C VAL A 64 -7.30 -20.60 -26.42
N ALA A 65 -6.43 -20.12 -25.53
CA ALA A 65 -6.55 -20.36 -24.09
C ALA A 65 -7.82 -19.72 -23.52
N ALA A 66 -8.09 -18.47 -23.90
CA ALA A 66 -9.30 -17.75 -23.54
C ALA A 66 -10.56 -18.50 -23.99
N GLY A 67 -10.57 -19.02 -25.23
CA GLY A 67 -11.65 -19.87 -25.75
C GLY A 67 -11.85 -21.16 -24.97
N ILE A 68 -10.77 -21.81 -24.49
CA ILE A 68 -10.89 -23.02 -23.65
C ILE A 68 -11.56 -22.69 -22.31
N PHE A 69 -11.22 -21.56 -21.68
CA PHE A 69 -11.90 -21.13 -20.43
C PHE A 69 -13.35 -20.69 -20.67
N ALA A 70 -13.63 -20.04 -21.80
CA ALA A 70 -14.98 -19.62 -22.16
C ALA A 70 -15.90 -20.81 -22.49
N ASP A 71 -15.42 -21.81 -23.24
CA ASP A 71 -16.23 -22.89 -23.81
C ASP A 71 -16.09 -24.24 -23.08
N GLY A 72 -15.04 -24.42 -22.28
CA GLY A 72 -14.58 -25.75 -21.86
C GLY A 72 -15.19 -26.33 -20.59
N ALA A 73 -15.92 -25.53 -19.80
CA ALA A 73 -16.30 -25.94 -18.43
C ALA A 73 -17.76 -26.43 -18.28
N SER A 74 -18.61 -26.28 -19.31
CA SER A 74 -20.08 -26.49 -19.37
C SER A 74 -20.78 -25.19 -19.82
N MET A 75 -21.91 -25.28 -20.54
CA MET A 75 -22.73 -24.11 -20.93
C MET A 75 -23.13 -23.20 -19.75
N GLN A 76 -23.11 -23.70 -18.52
CA GLN A 76 -23.47 -22.96 -17.30
C GLN A 76 -22.29 -22.31 -16.56
N THR A 77 -21.03 -22.62 -16.93
CA THR A 77 -19.85 -22.14 -16.20
C THR A 77 -18.78 -21.58 -17.14
N SER A 78 -19.19 -20.85 -18.17
CA SER A 78 -18.26 -20.12 -19.04
C SER A 78 -17.49 -19.07 -18.25
N VAL A 79 -16.17 -19.06 -18.36
CA VAL A 79 -15.28 -18.10 -17.67
C VAL A 79 -14.72 -17.13 -18.71
N ARG A 80 -15.10 -15.85 -18.58
CA ARG A 80 -14.70 -14.78 -19.50
C ARG A 80 -13.83 -13.73 -18.83
N THR A 81 -14.03 -13.46 -17.55
CA THR A 81 -13.29 -12.43 -16.82
C THR A 81 -12.21 -13.02 -15.90
N VAL A 82 -11.22 -12.21 -15.54
CA VAL A 82 -10.20 -12.58 -14.55
C VAL A 82 -10.86 -12.89 -13.20
N ARG A 83 -11.90 -12.14 -12.80
CA ARG A 83 -12.67 -12.40 -11.58
C ARG A 83 -13.40 -13.73 -11.61
N GLU A 84 -14.02 -14.08 -12.72
CA GLU A 84 -14.64 -15.40 -12.90
C GLU A 84 -13.60 -16.52 -12.86
N LEU A 85 -12.39 -16.30 -13.40
CA LEU A 85 -11.31 -17.28 -13.39
C LEU A 85 -10.74 -17.49 -11.98
N GLY A 86 -10.51 -16.42 -11.23
CA GLY A 86 -10.01 -16.49 -9.85
C GLY A 86 -11.04 -17.09 -8.88
N SER A 87 -12.32 -16.81 -9.13
CA SER A 87 -13.44 -17.36 -8.37
C SER A 87 -13.98 -18.68 -8.97
N TRP A 88 -13.30 -19.27 -9.95
CA TRP A 88 -13.78 -20.47 -10.63
C TRP A 88 -13.89 -21.66 -9.69
N ARG A 89 -15.08 -22.26 -9.61
CA ARG A 89 -15.40 -23.33 -8.66
C ARG A 89 -14.43 -24.51 -8.72
N TYR A 90 -14.15 -25.01 -9.93
CA TYR A 90 -13.31 -26.19 -10.11
C TYR A 90 -11.85 -25.91 -9.74
N TYR A 91 -11.33 -24.73 -10.05
CA TYR A 91 -10.01 -24.30 -9.62
C TYR A 91 -9.92 -24.17 -8.09
N ARG A 92 -10.89 -23.52 -7.44
CA ARG A 92 -10.93 -23.39 -5.97
C ARG A 92 -10.97 -24.76 -5.28
N LEU A 93 -11.77 -25.69 -5.81
CA LEU A 93 -11.85 -27.05 -5.29
C LEU A 93 -10.53 -27.82 -5.52
N ALA A 94 -9.95 -27.74 -6.72
CA ALA A 94 -8.66 -28.36 -7.03
C ALA A 94 -7.55 -27.85 -6.09
N ARG A 95 -7.50 -26.53 -5.87
CA ARG A 95 -6.53 -25.91 -4.97
C ARG A 95 -6.68 -26.41 -3.54
N ALA A 96 -7.90 -26.40 -3.00
CA ALA A 96 -8.18 -26.90 -1.67
C ALA A 96 -7.81 -28.39 -1.50
N LEU A 97 -8.08 -29.23 -2.51
CA LEU A 97 -7.72 -30.65 -2.48
C LEU A 97 -6.21 -30.87 -2.43
N VAL A 98 -5.46 -30.13 -3.26
CA VAL A 98 -3.99 -30.20 -3.28
C VAL A 98 -3.39 -29.68 -1.98
N ASP A 99 -3.92 -28.58 -1.42
CA ASP A 99 -3.42 -28.03 -0.16
C ASP A 99 -3.72 -28.97 1.05
N LEU A 100 -4.78 -29.79 0.98
CA LEU A 100 -5.12 -30.78 2.02
C LEU A 100 -4.44 -32.15 1.83
N LYS A 101 -3.87 -32.43 0.65
CA LYS A 101 -3.26 -33.72 0.29
C LYS A 101 -2.17 -34.14 1.28
N ASP A 102 -1.34 -33.20 1.71
CA ASP A 102 -0.22 -33.47 2.64
C ASP A 102 -0.70 -33.81 4.07
N GLY A 103 -1.96 -33.50 4.39
CA GLY A 103 -2.59 -33.83 5.67
C GLY A 103 -3.23 -35.21 5.71
N GLU A 104 -3.26 -35.96 4.60
CA GLU A 104 -3.90 -37.28 4.54
C GLU A 104 -3.01 -38.38 5.13
N GLU A 105 -3.48 -39.02 6.20
CA GLU A 105 -2.87 -40.25 6.70
C GLU A 105 -3.37 -41.46 5.91
N LYS A 106 -2.48 -42.03 5.08
CA LYS A 106 -2.80 -43.13 4.17
C LYS A 106 -3.47 -44.31 4.87
N GLY A 107 -4.69 -44.64 4.44
CA GLY A 107 -5.44 -45.80 4.91
C GLY A 107 -6.10 -45.66 6.29
N LYS A 108 -6.01 -44.49 6.94
CA LYS A 108 -6.62 -44.23 8.25
C LYS A 108 -7.96 -43.49 8.15
N ARG A 109 -8.79 -43.86 7.18
CA ARG A 109 -10.15 -43.31 7.08
C ARG A 109 -11.04 -43.99 8.14
N GLU A 110 -11.50 -43.22 9.12
CA GLU A 110 -12.42 -43.67 10.16
C GLU A 110 -13.78 -44.11 9.58
N GLU A 111 -14.42 -45.11 10.21
CA GLU A 111 -15.65 -45.76 9.76
C GLU A 111 -16.88 -44.81 9.72
N HIS A 112 -16.82 -43.67 10.43
CA HIS A 112 -17.89 -42.67 10.53
C HIS A 112 -17.47 -41.26 10.05
N CYS A 113 -16.53 -41.16 9.12
CA CYS A 113 -16.12 -39.86 8.60
C CYS A 113 -17.27 -39.16 7.83
N GLU A 114 -17.81 -38.07 8.39
CA GLU A 114 -18.88 -37.26 7.78
C GLU A 114 -18.37 -36.32 6.66
N ALA A 115 -17.06 -36.09 6.59
CA ALA A 115 -16.45 -35.19 5.63
C ALA A 115 -16.58 -35.73 4.20
N SER A 116 -17.63 -35.29 3.50
CA SER A 116 -17.95 -35.73 2.14
C SER A 116 -18.08 -34.54 1.18
N LEU A 117 -17.44 -34.64 0.03
CA LEU A 117 -17.54 -33.67 -1.07
C LEU A 117 -18.79 -33.91 -1.94
N ARG A 118 -19.98 -34.06 -1.33
CA ARG A 118 -21.23 -34.28 -2.08
C ARG A 118 -21.46 -33.10 -3.03
N GLY A 119 -21.57 -33.39 -4.32
CA GLY A 119 -21.74 -32.39 -5.38
C GLY A 119 -20.44 -31.77 -5.90
N GLY A 120 -19.27 -32.10 -5.34
CA GLY A 120 -17.95 -31.67 -5.84
C GLY A 120 -17.28 -32.71 -6.76
N LEU A 121 -17.35 -33.99 -6.40
CA LEU A 121 -16.79 -35.11 -7.16
C LEU A 121 -17.90 -36.05 -7.67
N VAL A 122 -17.64 -36.76 -8.76
CA VAL A 122 -18.52 -37.85 -9.21
C VAL A 122 -18.41 -39.08 -8.29
N LYS A 123 -19.47 -39.91 -8.25
CA LYS A 123 -19.58 -41.06 -7.34
C LYS A 123 -18.38 -42.01 -7.38
N ALA A 124 -17.75 -42.19 -8.55
CA ALA A 124 -16.61 -43.07 -8.75
C ALA A 124 -15.32 -42.59 -8.04
N TRP A 125 -15.21 -41.31 -7.69
CA TRP A 125 -14.03 -40.72 -7.05
C TRP A 125 -14.25 -40.36 -5.57
N ALA A 126 -15.49 -40.46 -5.06
CA ALA A 126 -15.83 -40.04 -3.70
C ALA A 126 -15.18 -40.91 -2.58
N SER A 127 -14.87 -42.17 -2.86
CA SER A 127 -14.28 -43.11 -1.88
C SER A 127 -12.76 -43.22 -1.97
N LYS A 128 -12.12 -42.55 -2.93
CA LYS A 128 -10.68 -42.61 -3.16
C LYS A 128 -9.90 -41.70 -2.19
N SER A 129 -8.59 -41.90 -2.12
CA SER A 129 -7.69 -41.03 -1.34
C SER A 129 -7.53 -39.67 -2.01
N LEU A 130 -7.15 -38.64 -1.27
CA LEU A 130 -6.84 -37.32 -1.82
C LEU A 130 -5.68 -37.40 -2.82
N GLU A 131 -4.68 -38.25 -2.57
CA GLU A 131 -3.59 -38.49 -3.52
C GLU A 131 -4.09 -38.99 -4.88
N GLU A 132 -5.02 -39.95 -4.90
CA GLU A 132 -5.64 -40.47 -6.12
C GLU A 132 -6.55 -39.44 -6.79
N ILE A 133 -7.30 -38.66 -6.00
CA ILE A 133 -8.19 -37.61 -6.50
C ILE A 133 -7.38 -36.49 -7.16
N CYS A 134 -6.27 -36.05 -6.58
CA CYS A 134 -5.41 -35.02 -7.17
C CYS A 134 -4.80 -35.47 -8.51
N ALA A 135 -4.46 -36.75 -8.64
CA ALA A 135 -3.96 -37.33 -9.89
C ALA A 135 -5.05 -37.58 -10.96
N ALA A 136 -6.34 -37.44 -10.60
CA ALA A 136 -7.46 -37.71 -11.48
C ALA A 136 -7.60 -36.68 -12.62
N PRO A 137 -8.25 -37.04 -13.74
CA PRO A 137 -8.64 -36.09 -14.79
C PRO A 137 -9.74 -35.14 -14.29
N LEU A 138 -9.99 -34.06 -15.04
CA LEU A 138 -10.96 -33.03 -14.66
C LEU A 138 -12.40 -33.54 -14.62
N SER A 139 -12.75 -34.54 -15.43
CA SER A 139 -14.04 -35.25 -15.39
C SER A 139 -14.35 -35.94 -14.06
N ALA A 140 -13.37 -36.06 -13.15
CA ALA A 140 -13.63 -36.46 -11.78
C ALA A 140 -14.47 -35.43 -11.00
N PHE A 141 -14.42 -34.15 -11.40
CA PHE A 141 -15.31 -33.13 -10.86
C PHE A 141 -16.74 -33.25 -11.41
N TYR A 142 -17.70 -33.11 -10.51
CA TYR A 142 -19.10 -33.14 -10.89
C TYR A 142 -19.44 -31.95 -11.81
N GLY A 143 -19.94 -32.24 -13.01
CA GLY A 143 -20.31 -31.23 -14.01
C GLY A 143 -19.32 -31.07 -15.17
N LEU A 144 -18.12 -31.67 -15.09
CA LEU A 144 -17.17 -31.74 -16.20
C LEU A 144 -17.31 -33.06 -16.95
N SER A 145 -17.27 -33.00 -18.27
CA SER A 145 -17.33 -34.16 -19.16
C SER A 145 -15.94 -34.50 -19.70
N ALA A 146 -15.77 -35.69 -20.30
CA ALA A 146 -14.53 -36.09 -20.97
C ALA A 146 -14.08 -35.10 -22.08
N VAL A 147 -15.01 -34.34 -22.66
CA VAL A 147 -14.69 -33.27 -23.63
C VAL A 147 -13.85 -32.16 -22.99
N ALA A 148 -14.10 -31.87 -21.70
CA ALA A 148 -13.29 -30.92 -20.95
C ALA A 148 -11.85 -31.45 -20.79
N ASP A 149 -11.68 -32.73 -20.44
CA ASP A 149 -10.37 -33.35 -20.28
C ASP A 149 -9.50 -33.19 -21.54
N GLU A 150 -10.06 -33.47 -22.72
CA GLU A 150 -9.34 -33.31 -23.99
C GLU A 150 -8.98 -31.86 -24.31
N ARG A 151 -9.87 -30.91 -24.01
CA ARG A 151 -9.66 -29.48 -24.30
C ARG A 151 -8.59 -28.87 -23.40
N PHE A 152 -8.64 -29.18 -22.11
CA PHE A 152 -7.70 -28.67 -21.12
C PHE A 152 -6.32 -29.34 -21.21
N ALA A 153 -6.25 -30.61 -21.64
CA ALA A 153 -4.98 -31.32 -21.83
C ALA A 153 -4.17 -30.82 -23.04
N LYS A 154 -4.82 -30.20 -24.04
CA LYS A 154 -4.16 -29.68 -25.24
C LYS A 154 -3.39 -28.39 -24.97
N ALA A 155 -2.44 -28.09 -25.86
CA ALA A 155 -1.75 -26.79 -25.87
C ALA A 155 -2.78 -25.67 -26.06
N PRO A 156 -2.65 -24.52 -25.36
CA PRO A 156 -1.48 -24.07 -24.59
C PRO A 156 -1.55 -24.34 -23.07
N LEU A 157 -2.60 -24.98 -22.54
CA LEU A 157 -2.83 -25.10 -21.08
C LEU A 157 -2.15 -26.32 -20.45
N HIS A 158 -2.10 -27.46 -21.15
CA HIS A 158 -1.46 -28.70 -20.65
C HIS A 158 -1.98 -29.19 -19.28
N ILE A 159 -3.28 -28.99 -19.01
CA ILE A 159 -3.93 -29.37 -17.75
C ILE A 159 -4.56 -30.75 -17.94
N ALA A 160 -3.82 -31.79 -17.56
CA ALA A 160 -4.27 -33.19 -17.67
C ALA A 160 -4.86 -33.76 -16.36
N SER A 161 -4.65 -33.09 -15.22
CA SER A 161 -5.10 -33.56 -13.91
C SER A 161 -5.59 -32.43 -13.00
N ILE A 162 -6.30 -32.80 -11.93
CA ILE A 162 -6.74 -31.87 -10.88
C ILE A 162 -5.56 -31.14 -10.25
N GLU A 163 -4.44 -31.84 -10.01
CA GLU A 163 -3.20 -31.24 -9.51
C GLU A 163 -2.63 -30.18 -10.47
N LYS A 164 -2.62 -30.47 -11.78
CA LYS A 164 -2.17 -29.49 -12.79
C LYS A 164 -3.11 -28.28 -12.88
N LEU A 165 -4.40 -28.45 -12.63
CA LEU A 165 -5.34 -27.33 -12.55
C LEU A 165 -5.04 -26.44 -11.34
N ALA A 166 -4.74 -27.02 -10.18
CA ALA A 166 -4.38 -26.28 -8.97
C ALA A 166 -3.04 -25.50 -9.12
N GLU A 167 -2.12 -26.01 -9.94
CA GLU A 167 -0.85 -25.37 -10.27
C GLU A 167 -0.95 -24.28 -11.36
N CYS A 168 -2.08 -24.24 -12.09
CA CYS A 168 -2.30 -23.36 -13.22
C CYS A 168 -1.97 -21.90 -12.87
N LYS A 169 -0.92 -21.36 -13.49
CA LYS A 169 -0.41 -20.02 -13.20
C LYS A 169 -1.47 -18.93 -13.42
N PHE A 170 -2.31 -19.08 -14.45
CA PHE A 170 -3.34 -18.10 -14.79
C PHE A 170 -4.43 -18.04 -13.71
N CYS A 171 -4.87 -19.19 -13.21
CA CYS A 171 -5.85 -19.26 -12.14
C CYS A 171 -5.29 -18.73 -10.81
N ARG A 172 -4.00 -19.02 -10.52
CA ARG A 172 -3.30 -18.47 -9.35
C ARG A 172 -3.18 -16.95 -9.39
N TRP A 173 -2.76 -16.40 -10.53
CA TRP A 173 -2.69 -14.95 -10.72
C TRP A 173 -4.06 -14.31 -10.62
N ALA A 174 -5.07 -14.86 -11.27
CA ALA A 174 -6.44 -14.37 -11.21
C ALA A 174 -6.97 -14.33 -9.76
N ALA A 175 -6.81 -15.42 -9.02
CA ALA A 175 -7.24 -15.48 -7.62
C ALA A 175 -6.52 -14.44 -6.74
N ALA A 176 -5.19 -14.31 -6.90
CA ALA A 176 -4.40 -13.33 -6.16
C ALA A 176 -4.82 -11.89 -6.49
N ILE A 177 -4.99 -11.57 -7.78
CA ILE A 177 -5.45 -10.25 -8.24
C ILE A 177 -6.82 -9.92 -7.64
N CYS A 178 -7.75 -10.87 -7.62
CA CYS A 178 -9.07 -10.66 -7.03
C CYS A 178 -9.00 -10.41 -5.52
N THR A 179 -8.20 -11.21 -4.80
CA THR A 179 -8.01 -11.01 -3.36
C THR A 179 -7.43 -9.63 -3.08
N VAL A 180 -6.42 -9.19 -3.84
CA VAL A 180 -5.85 -7.84 -3.66
C VAL A 180 -6.86 -6.76 -4.03
N ALA A 181 -7.63 -6.95 -5.10
CA ALA A 181 -8.68 -6.02 -5.49
C ALA A 181 -9.70 -5.80 -4.36
N ASP A 182 -10.14 -6.87 -3.68
CA ASP A 182 -11.14 -6.78 -2.61
C ASP A 182 -10.66 -5.94 -1.39
N PHE A 183 -9.35 -5.73 -1.22
CA PHE A 183 -8.76 -4.88 -0.18
C PHE A 183 -8.18 -3.56 -0.70
N ALA A 184 -8.18 -3.33 -2.01
CA ALA A 184 -7.62 -2.12 -2.59
C ALA A 184 -8.62 -0.95 -2.43
N GLU A 185 -8.28 0.03 -1.59
CA GLU A 185 -8.97 1.32 -1.56
C GLU A 185 -8.58 2.12 -2.81
N GLU A 186 -9.43 2.09 -3.82
CA GLU A 186 -9.24 2.89 -5.03
C GLU A 186 -9.95 4.24 -4.87
N ASP A 187 -9.25 5.32 -5.22
CA ASP A 187 -9.86 6.63 -5.36
C ASP A 187 -10.91 6.54 -6.50
N VAL A 188 -12.17 6.29 -6.14
CA VAL A 188 -13.28 6.10 -7.10
C VAL A 188 -13.35 7.24 -8.12
N LYS A 189 -13.01 8.46 -7.69
CA LYS A 189 -12.94 9.64 -8.55
C LYS A 189 -11.82 9.54 -9.61
N VAL A 190 -10.65 9.04 -9.24
CA VAL A 190 -9.52 8.82 -10.16
C VAL A 190 -9.84 7.70 -11.15
N VAL A 191 -10.45 6.61 -10.68
CA VAL A 191 -10.91 5.51 -11.54
C VAL A 191 -11.97 5.98 -12.54
N GLN A 192 -12.96 6.75 -12.08
CA GLN A 192 -13.99 7.32 -12.94
C GLN A 192 -13.38 8.29 -13.97
N ALA A 193 -12.42 9.14 -13.56
CA ALA A 193 -11.72 10.05 -14.46
C ALA A 193 -10.82 9.30 -15.48
N ASN A 194 -10.20 8.19 -15.07
CA ASN A 194 -9.42 7.32 -15.97
C ASN A 194 -10.29 6.66 -17.02
N LYS A 195 -11.41 6.04 -16.60
CA LYS A 195 -12.39 5.45 -17.52
C LYS A 195 -12.98 6.50 -18.46
N ALA A 196 -13.32 7.69 -17.96
CA ALA A 196 -13.81 8.78 -18.80
C ALA A 196 -12.75 9.24 -19.82
N ALA A 197 -11.48 9.28 -19.43
CA ALA A 197 -10.39 9.63 -20.33
C ALA A 197 -10.14 8.56 -21.41
N GLU A 198 -10.19 7.26 -21.06
CA GLU A 198 -10.07 6.15 -22.02
C GLU A 198 -11.23 6.18 -23.03
N VAL A 199 -12.45 6.46 -22.58
CA VAL A 199 -13.61 6.65 -23.46
C VAL A 199 -13.43 7.86 -24.37
N ALA A 200 -12.92 8.98 -23.85
CA ALA A 200 -12.68 10.19 -24.64
C ALA A 200 -11.53 10.01 -25.65
N GLU A 201 -10.48 9.27 -25.31
CA GLU A 201 -9.37 8.92 -26.20
C GLU A 201 -9.85 8.01 -27.35
N ARG A 202 -10.66 6.99 -27.03
CA ARG A 202 -11.29 6.14 -28.04
C ARG A 202 -12.21 6.93 -28.97
N ALA A 203 -12.97 7.87 -28.43
CA ALA A 203 -13.82 8.76 -29.23
C ALA A 203 -12.99 9.68 -30.14
N LYS A 204 -11.86 10.22 -29.64
CA LYS A 204 -10.91 11.01 -30.43
C LYS A 204 -10.30 10.18 -31.56
N LYS A 205 -9.87 8.95 -31.30
CA LYS A 205 -9.31 8.05 -32.31
C LYS A 205 -10.33 7.72 -33.40
N ALA A 206 -11.57 7.40 -33.00
CA ALA A 206 -12.66 7.15 -33.95
C ALA A 206 -12.98 8.40 -34.79
N ALA A 207 -12.93 9.60 -34.20
CA ALA A 207 -13.12 10.86 -34.93
C ALA A 207 -12.01 11.12 -35.96
N LEU A 208 -10.74 10.84 -35.62
CA LEU A 208 -9.60 10.95 -36.55
C LEU A 208 -9.72 9.96 -37.72
N GLU A 209 -10.11 8.71 -37.44
CA GLU A 209 -10.34 7.69 -38.48
C GLU A 209 -11.50 8.10 -39.40
N ALA A 210 -12.59 8.64 -38.84
CA ALA A 210 -13.72 9.14 -39.60
C ALA A 210 -13.38 10.37 -40.45
N GLN A 211 -12.54 11.28 -39.92
CA GLN A 211 -12.02 12.44 -40.65
C GLN A 211 -11.15 12.00 -41.84
N ALA A 212 -10.20 11.08 -41.62
CA ALA A 212 -9.35 10.56 -42.68
C ALA A 212 -10.15 9.90 -43.81
N GLU A 213 -11.23 9.19 -43.47
CA GLU A 213 -12.13 8.60 -44.47
C GLU A 213 -12.96 9.66 -45.20
N ALA A 214 -13.46 10.67 -44.50
CA ALA A 214 -14.18 11.79 -45.12
C ALA A 214 -13.29 12.58 -46.09
N GLU A 215 -12.02 12.81 -45.75
CA GLU A 215 -11.04 13.49 -46.60
C GLU A 215 -10.73 12.68 -47.88
N LYS A 216 -10.60 11.35 -47.78
CA LYS A 216 -10.43 10.49 -48.97
C LYS A 216 -11.63 10.58 -49.91
N VAL A 217 -12.84 10.55 -49.37
CA VAL A 217 -14.08 10.68 -50.16
C VAL A 217 -14.17 12.07 -50.80
N ALA A 218 -13.82 13.13 -50.06
CA ALA A 218 -13.78 14.49 -50.59
C ALA A 218 -12.72 14.66 -51.70
N ALA A 219 -11.55 14.03 -51.55
CA ALA A 219 -10.50 14.02 -52.58
C ALA A 219 -10.94 13.27 -53.85
N ALA A 220 -11.60 12.11 -53.69
CA ALA A 220 -12.17 11.35 -54.81
C ALA A 220 -13.28 12.13 -55.52
N ALA A 221 -14.16 12.82 -54.79
CA ALA A 221 -15.20 13.67 -55.35
C ALA A 221 -14.62 14.87 -56.12
N LYS A 222 -13.58 15.54 -55.57
CA LYS A 222 -12.86 16.62 -56.26
C LYS A 222 -12.17 16.12 -57.54
N ALA A 223 -11.54 14.94 -57.50
CA ALA A 223 -10.92 14.34 -58.67
C ALA A 223 -11.97 14.02 -59.76
N ALA A 224 -13.11 13.43 -59.37
CA ALA A 224 -14.22 13.15 -60.27
C ALA A 224 -14.80 14.43 -60.90
N LEU A 225 -14.94 15.51 -60.13
CA LEU A 225 -15.38 16.81 -60.64
C LEU A 225 -14.37 17.39 -61.64
N SER A 226 -13.07 17.35 -61.33
CA SER A 226 -12.03 17.83 -62.26
C SER A 226 -11.98 17.02 -63.57
N GLU A 227 -12.25 15.71 -63.49
CA GLU A 227 -12.31 14.84 -64.65
C GLU A 227 -13.59 15.07 -65.45
N ALA A 228 -14.73 15.32 -64.77
CA ALA A 228 -15.99 15.71 -65.39
C ALA A 228 -15.84 17.04 -66.14
N MET A 229 -15.19 18.06 -65.56
CA MET A 229 -14.89 19.32 -66.25
C MET A 229 -14.02 19.09 -67.49
N ARG A 230 -12.96 18.27 -67.40
CA ARG A 230 -12.15 17.91 -68.58
C ARG A 230 -12.93 17.14 -69.64
N ARG A 231 -13.89 16.29 -69.24
CA ARG A 231 -14.78 15.58 -70.17
C ARG A 231 -15.77 16.54 -70.82
N ALA A 232 -16.35 17.46 -70.06
CA ALA A 232 -17.25 18.51 -70.54
C ALA A 232 -16.54 19.46 -71.52
N GLU A 233 -15.29 19.87 -71.26
CA GLU A 233 -14.47 20.65 -72.22
C GLU A 233 -14.21 19.86 -73.52
N ARG A 234 -13.88 18.57 -73.40
CA ARG A 234 -13.73 17.67 -74.57
C ARG A 234 -15.05 17.47 -75.31
N ALA A 235 -16.17 17.43 -74.60
CA ALA A 235 -17.51 17.29 -75.14
C ALA A 235 -17.98 18.58 -75.80
N GLU A 236 -17.73 19.76 -75.25
CA GLU A 236 -17.89 21.07 -75.92
C GLU A 236 -17.17 21.10 -77.26
N MET A 237 -15.91 20.64 -77.28
CA MET A 237 -15.14 20.48 -78.53
C MET A 237 -15.75 19.42 -79.48
N ALA A 238 -16.52 18.47 -78.96
CA ALA A 238 -17.20 17.41 -79.73
C ALA A 238 -18.67 17.73 -80.10
N LYS A 239 -19.35 18.69 -79.44
CA LYS A 239 -20.73 19.19 -79.65
C LYS A 239 -20.97 19.82 -81.02
N ALA A 240 -20.02 19.70 -81.92
CA ALA A 240 -20.33 19.51 -83.33
C ALA A 240 -21.26 18.28 -83.59
N LYS A 241 -21.50 17.37 -82.61
CA LYS A 241 -22.40 16.20 -82.71
C LYS A 241 -23.15 15.87 -81.38
N SER A 242 -24.50 15.86 -81.44
CA SER A 242 -25.53 15.26 -80.53
C SER A 242 -25.86 15.86 -79.13
N GLN A 243 -27.17 15.95 -78.81
CA GLN A 243 -27.75 16.57 -77.58
C GLN A 243 -27.99 15.60 -76.40
N GLU A 244 -27.99 14.28 -76.61
CA GLU A 244 -28.29 13.29 -75.55
C GLU A 244 -27.11 13.04 -74.59
N GLU A 245 -25.87 13.01 -75.10
CA GLU A 245 -24.65 12.84 -74.28
C GLU A 245 -24.46 14.01 -73.29
N LEU A 246 -24.89 15.18 -73.72
CA LEU A 246 -24.95 16.44 -72.97
C LEU A 246 -25.81 16.36 -71.71
N GLN A 247 -27.00 15.76 -71.81
CA GLN A 247 -27.93 15.63 -70.69
C GLN A 247 -27.42 14.60 -69.66
N ALA A 248 -26.81 13.51 -70.13
CA ALA A 248 -26.25 12.48 -69.25
C ALA A 248 -24.99 12.97 -68.48
N GLU A 249 -24.16 13.84 -69.07
CA GLU A 249 -23.04 14.46 -68.36
C GLU A 249 -23.49 15.49 -67.32
N HIS A 250 -24.50 16.31 -67.64
CA HIS A 250 -25.03 17.30 -66.68
C HIS A 250 -25.56 16.63 -65.40
N VAL A 251 -26.27 15.50 -65.54
CA VAL A 251 -26.75 14.71 -64.39
C VAL A 251 -25.59 14.12 -63.57
N ARG A 252 -24.48 13.73 -64.21
CA ARG A 252 -23.28 13.24 -63.51
C ARG A 252 -22.51 14.34 -62.79
N GLU A 253 -22.47 15.54 -63.37
CA GLU A 253 -21.85 16.72 -62.77
C GLU A 253 -22.63 17.18 -61.54
N GLU A 254 -23.96 17.29 -61.64
CA GLU A 254 -24.83 17.58 -60.49
C GLU A 254 -24.68 16.53 -59.39
N ALA A 255 -24.58 15.25 -59.75
CA ALA A 255 -24.34 14.17 -58.79
C ALA A 255 -22.95 14.27 -58.13
N ALA A 256 -21.91 14.66 -58.86
CA ALA A 256 -20.56 14.84 -58.33
C ALA A 256 -20.45 16.07 -57.41
N GLU A 257 -21.09 17.18 -57.77
CA GLU A 257 -21.11 18.40 -56.96
C GLU A 257 -21.90 18.18 -55.66
N LYS A 258 -23.02 17.45 -55.73
CA LYS A 258 -23.79 17.03 -54.56
C LYS A 258 -22.95 16.12 -53.64
N ALA A 259 -22.25 15.14 -54.21
CA ALA A 259 -21.36 14.25 -53.44
C ALA A 259 -20.20 15.02 -52.79
N GLN A 260 -19.64 16.02 -53.46
CA GLN A 260 -18.60 16.88 -52.88
C GLN A 260 -19.14 17.72 -51.71
N LYS A 261 -20.31 18.34 -51.86
CA LYS A 261 -20.95 19.14 -50.80
C LYS A 261 -21.26 18.28 -49.57
N GLU A 262 -21.80 17.07 -49.77
CA GLU A 262 -22.05 16.11 -48.68
C GLU A 262 -20.75 15.66 -47.99
N ALA A 263 -19.68 15.42 -48.75
CA ALA A 263 -18.38 15.03 -48.19
C ALA A 263 -17.72 16.15 -47.37
N VAL A 264 -17.78 17.40 -47.85
CA VAL A 264 -17.26 18.57 -47.12
C VAL A 264 -18.03 18.78 -45.81
N ALA A 265 -19.37 18.72 -45.84
CA ALA A 265 -20.19 18.83 -44.64
C ALA A 265 -19.88 17.72 -43.61
N LYS A 266 -19.60 16.49 -44.08
CA LYS A 266 -19.20 15.38 -43.22
C LYS A 266 -17.80 15.56 -42.61
N ALA A 267 -16.86 16.15 -43.34
CA ALA A 267 -15.52 16.46 -42.85
C ALA A 267 -15.57 17.56 -41.77
N GLU A 268 -16.32 18.65 -42.00
CA GLU A 268 -16.53 19.72 -41.02
C GLU A 268 -17.16 19.20 -39.72
N ALA A 269 -18.17 18.32 -39.82
CA ALA A 269 -18.78 17.69 -38.65
C ALA A 269 -17.78 16.81 -37.86
N SER A 270 -16.88 16.11 -38.56
CA SER A 270 -15.85 15.28 -37.92
C SER A 270 -14.77 16.13 -37.20
N GLU A 271 -14.44 17.29 -37.75
CA GLU A 271 -13.48 18.23 -37.15
C GLU A 271 -14.04 18.86 -35.86
N VAL A 272 -15.31 19.26 -35.87
CA VAL A 272 -16.00 19.75 -34.65
C VAL A 272 -16.02 18.67 -33.56
N ALA A 273 -16.34 17.42 -33.91
CA ALA A 273 -16.34 16.30 -32.98
C ALA A 273 -14.94 16.03 -32.39
N LEU A 274 -13.88 16.18 -33.19
CA LEU A 274 -12.51 16.05 -32.73
C LEU A 274 -12.12 17.13 -31.71
N LEU A 275 -12.47 18.39 -31.98
CA LEU A 275 -12.20 19.51 -31.08
C LEU A 275 -12.89 19.34 -29.73
N GLU A 276 -14.17 18.94 -29.72
CA GLU A 276 -14.91 18.64 -28.49
C GLU A 276 -14.28 17.49 -27.69
N ALA A 277 -13.82 16.42 -28.36
CA ALA A 277 -13.15 15.31 -27.71
C ALA A 277 -11.80 15.73 -27.07
N MET A 278 -11.04 16.60 -27.74
CA MET A 278 -9.78 17.13 -27.22
C MET A 278 -9.98 18.06 -26.02
N GLU A 279 -11.03 18.89 -26.02
CA GLU A 279 -11.34 19.75 -24.87
C GLU A 279 -11.75 18.95 -23.63
N LYS A 280 -12.56 17.89 -23.82
CA LYS A 280 -12.93 16.96 -22.75
C LYS A 280 -11.71 16.26 -22.14
N LEU A 281 -10.76 15.81 -22.96
CA LEU A 281 -9.51 15.20 -22.47
C LEU A 281 -8.69 16.18 -21.63
N LYS A 282 -8.50 17.42 -22.10
CA LYS A 282 -7.75 18.43 -21.33
C LYS A 282 -8.36 18.71 -19.96
N LYS A 283 -9.70 18.79 -19.86
CA LYS A 283 -10.39 18.98 -18.58
C LYS A 283 -10.17 17.81 -17.63
N LEU A 284 -10.28 16.57 -18.12
CA LEU A 284 -10.06 15.36 -17.32
C LEU A 284 -8.60 15.23 -16.84
N GLU A 285 -7.63 15.57 -17.68
CA GLU A 285 -6.20 15.58 -17.31
C GLU A 285 -5.91 16.60 -16.21
N ALA A 286 -6.45 17.82 -16.33
CA ALA A 286 -6.31 18.86 -15.30
C ALA A 286 -6.98 18.47 -13.98
N GLU A 287 -8.15 17.81 -14.03
CA GLU A 287 -8.82 17.28 -12.83
C GLU A 287 -8.01 16.19 -12.13
N LYS A 288 -7.35 15.30 -12.89
CA LYS A 288 -6.45 14.28 -12.34
C LYS A 288 -5.23 14.92 -11.66
N GLU A 289 -4.61 15.91 -12.28
CA GLU A 289 -3.45 16.60 -11.72
C GLU A 289 -3.83 17.38 -10.44
N ALA A 290 -4.97 18.06 -10.44
CA ALA A 290 -5.49 18.74 -9.27
C ALA A 290 -5.82 17.77 -8.13
N ALA A 291 -6.41 16.61 -8.43
CA ALA A 291 -6.67 15.55 -7.45
C ALA A 291 -5.38 14.99 -6.86
N ALA A 292 -4.36 14.75 -7.69
CA ALA A 292 -3.04 14.30 -7.23
C ALA A 292 -2.37 15.32 -6.31
N LYS A 293 -2.47 16.62 -6.64
CA LYS A 293 -1.94 17.69 -5.78
C LYS A 293 -2.66 17.76 -4.42
N ARG A 294 -4.00 17.72 -4.42
CA ARG A 294 -4.79 17.72 -3.17
C ARG A 294 -4.45 16.53 -2.28
N ARG A 295 -4.27 15.33 -2.85
CA ARG A 295 -3.87 14.15 -2.10
C ARG A 295 -2.51 14.33 -1.43
N LYS A 296 -1.53 14.90 -2.14
CA LYS A 296 -0.21 15.23 -1.56
C LYS A 296 -0.33 16.24 -0.42
N GLU A 297 -1.14 17.28 -0.59
CA GLU A 297 -1.38 18.31 0.44
C GLU A 297 -2.10 17.75 1.67
N GLU A 298 -3.12 16.90 1.48
CA GLU A 298 -3.85 16.23 2.58
C GLU A 298 -2.94 15.26 3.34
N GLU A 299 -2.10 14.50 2.64
CA GLU A 299 -1.13 13.61 3.25
C GLU A 299 -0.09 14.38 4.06
N GLN A 300 0.44 15.48 3.51
CA GLN A 300 1.35 16.36 4.22
C GLN A 300 0.69 16.96 5.47
N ALA A 301 -0.55 17.48 5.36
CA ALA A 301 -1.29 18.03 6.49
C ALA A 301 -1.56 16.99 7.58
N LYS A 302 -1.87 15.74 7.19
CA LYS A 302 -2.07 14.63 8.12
C LYS A 302 -0.76 14.30 8.86
N ARG A 303 0.37 14.23 8.15
CA ARG A 303 1.69 14.01 8.75
C ARG A 303 2.06 15.14 9.72
N GLU A 304 1.85 16.39 9.33
CA GLU A 304 2.08 17.55 10.20
C GLU A 304 1.22 17.47 11.48
N ALA A 305 -0.06 17.08 11.36
CA ALA A 305 -0.95 16.89 12.49
C ALA A 305 -0.55 15.72 13.41
N GLU A 306 -0.10 14.60 12.83
CA GLU A 306 0.39 13.44 13.58
C GLU A 306 1.68 13.80 14.36
N ARG A 307 2.59 14.55 13.74
CA ARG A 307 3.83 15.04 14.37
C ARG A 307 3.52 16.01 15.51
N SER A 308 2.63 16.99 15.28
CA SER A 308 2.25 17.93 16.34
C SER A 308 1.55 17.21 17.49
N ALA A 309 0.68 16.23 17.20
CA ALA A 309 0.01 15.45 18.23
C ALA A 309 0.97 14.56 19.05
N ALA A 310 1.99 13.97 18.40
CA ALA A 310 3.00 13.17 19.11
C ALA A 310 3.81 14.02 20.09
N LEU A 311 4.18 15.24 19.68
CA LEU A 311 4.91 16.19 20.51
C LEU A 311 4.06 16.71 21.68
N GLU A 312 2.82 17.10 21.43
CA GLU A 312 1.86 17.52 22.46
C GLU A 312 1.57 16.39 23.47
N ALA A 313 1.49 15.14 23.00
CA ALA A 313 1.32 13.99 23.87
C ALA A 313 2.51 13.80 24.82
N GLN A 314 3.75 14.06 24.36
CA GLN A 314 4.92 14.03 25.23
C GLN A 314 4.96 15.21 26.21
N GLU A 315 4.58 16.41 25.77
CA GLU A 315 4.50 17.58 26.67
C GLU A 315 3.44 17.37 27.77
N ARG A 316 2.28 16.78 27.42
CA ARG A 316 1.23 16.43 28.39
C ARG A 316 1.72 15.42 29.42
N LYS A 317 2.45 14.40 29.00
CA LYS A 317 3.06 13.41 29.91
C LYS A 317 4.08 14.05 30.85
N GLY A 318 4.90 14.96 30.33
CA GLY A 318 5.82 15.76 31.15
C GLY A 318 5.08 16.55 32.24
N LYS A 319 4.06 17.32 31.86
CA LYS A 319 3.22 18.10 32.81
C LYS A 319 2.53 17.23 33.87
N GLU A 320 2.04 16.06 33.50
CA GLU A 320 1.40 15.13 34.43
C GLU A 320 2.38 14.56 35.45
N LEU A 321 3.58 14.19 35.00
CA LEU A 321 4.68 13.75 35.88
C LEU A 321 5.13 14.88 36.81
N GLU A 322 5.29 16.10 36.31
CA GLU A 322 5.64 17.25 37.15
C GLU A 322 4.61 17.48 38.24
N ALA A 323 3.31 17.43 37.91
CA ALA A 323 2.24 17.56 38.90
C ALA A 323 2.27 16.42 39.94
N ARG A 324 2.57 15.20 39.50
CA ARG A 324 2.69 14.03 40.38
C ARG A 324 3.89 14.16 41.33
N PHE A 325 5.05 14.56 40.83
CA PHE A 325 6.26 14.71 41.63
C PHE A 325 6.20 15.93 42.54
N ARG A 326 5.54 17.02 42.13
CA ARG A 326 5.24 18.17 42.99
C ARG A 326 4.35 17.77 44.17
N LYS A 327 3.36 16.89 43.95
CA LYS A 327 2.55 16.35 45.04
C LYS A 327 3.38 15.47 45.97
N LEU A 328 4.24 14.63 45.40
CA LEU A 328 5.15 13.78 46.16
C LEU A 328 6.15 14.61 47.00
N PHE A 329 6.68 15.70 46.46
CA PHE A 329 7.57 16.61 47.19
C PHE A 329 6.91 17.12 48.46
N LYS A 330 5.64 17.58 48.37
CA LYS A 330 4.86 18.04 49.53
C LYS A 330 4.55 16.95 50.55
N ASP A 331 4.46 15.69 50.10
CA ASP A 331 4.26 14.56 51.00
C ASP A 331 5.56 14.19 51.76
N ILE A 332 6.74 14.50 51.17
CA ILE A 332 8.07 14.24 51.77
C ILE A 332 8.52 15.40 52.67
N ASP A 333 8.28 16.64 52.24
CA ASP A 333 8.61 17.87 52.98
C ASP A 333 7.70 18.03 54.21
N HIS A 334 8.08 17.36 55.30
CA HIS A 334 7.29 17.31 56.52
C HIS A 334 7.35 18.62 57.32
N ASN A 335 8.45 19.36 57.22
CA ASN A 335 8.65 20.62 57.95
C ASN A 335 8.16 21.84 57.15
N ASN A 336 7.78 21.67 55.87
CA ASN A 336 7.34 22.70 54.94
C ASN A 336 8.35 23.85 54.80
N ASP A 337 9.64 23.55 54.91
CA ASP A 337 10.69 24.55 54.73
C ASP A 337 11.04 24.78 53.24
N GLY A 338 10.46 23.99 52.34
CA GLY A 338 10.63 24.11 50.89
C GLY A 338 11.89 23.43 50.36
N PHE A 339 12.63 22.71 51.21
CA PHE A 339 13.85 22.00 50.86
C PHE A 339 13.81 20.55 51.32
N LEU A 340 14.36 19.63 50.51
CA LEU A 340 14.49 18.24 50.90
C LEU A 340 15.89 17.94 51.41
N THR A 341 15.97 17.53 52.66
CA THR A 341 17.21 17.03 53.26
C THR A 341 17.28 15.50 53.26
N HIS A 342 18.49 14.96 53.42
CA HIS A 342 18.69 13.52 53.57
C HIS A 342 17.93 12.91 54.76
N ILE A 343 17.52 13.72 55.75
CA ILE A 343 16.79 13.28 56.94
C ILE A 343 15.30 13.13 56.61
N GLU A 344 14.68 14.10 55.91
CA GLU A 344 13.28 13.99 55.46
C GLU A 344 13.08 12.83 54.50
N LEU A 345 13.98 12.67 53.53
CA LEU A 345 13.93 11.57 52.57
C LEU A 345 14.04 10.19 53.27
N LYS A 346 14.89 10.09 54.29
CA LYS A 346 15.04 8.88 55.09
C LYS A 346 13.82 8.62 55.98
N SER A 347 13.23 9.68 56.54
CA SER A 347 12.02 9.61 57.37
C SER A 347 10.80 9.18 56.56
N TYR A 348 10.61 9.73 55.35
CA TYR A 348 9.52 9.39 54.44
C TYR A 348 9.57 7.91 53.99
N VAL A 349 10.75 7.40 53.64
CA VAL A 349 10.90 5.97 53.28
C VAL A 349 10.67 5.06 54.49
N ALA A 350 11.01 5.50 55.70
CA ALA A 350 10.74 4.74 56.91
C ALA A 350 9.26 4.74 57.30
N SER A 351 8.50 5.80 56.96
CA SER A 351 7.10 5.98 57.36
C SER A 351 6.07 5.42 56.38
N VAL A 352 6.33 5.46 55.07
CA VAL A 352 5.35 5.05 54.04
C VAL A 352 5.43 3.55 53.72
N ASP A 353 6.62 3.01 53.46
CA ASP A 353 6.89 1.57 53.19
C ASP A 353 8.41 1.35 52.96
N PRO A 354 9.07 0.29 53.48
CA PRO A 354 10.44 -0.08 53.11
C PRO A 354 10.71 -0.21 51.60
N THR A 355 9.66 -0.42 50.78
CA THR A 355 9.73 -0.47 49.31
C THR A 355 9.61 0.89 48.62
N ALA A 356 9.34 1.98 49.35
CA ALA A 356 9.28 3.34 48.79
C ALA A 356 10.61 3.77 48.14
N ARG A 357 11.75 3.29 48.67
CA ARG A 357 13.07 3.52 48.06
C ARG A 357 13.22 2.86 46.69
N LEU A 358 12.61 1.69 46.50
CA LEU A 358 12.54 1.01 45.20
C LEU A 358 11.59 1.73 44.24
N ARG A 359 10.47 2.27 44.75
CA ARG A 359 9.51 3.10 43.99
C ARG A 359 10.01 4.49 43.62
N LEU A 360 11.11 4.95 44.20
CA LEU A 360 11.78 6.19 43.78
C LEU A 360 13.06 5.91 42.98
N GLY A 361 13.47 4.64 42.86
CA GLY A 361 14.70 4.26 42.14
C GLY A 361 15.99 4.74 42.82
N ILE A 362 15.92 5.16 44.09
CA ILE A 362 17.05 5.81 44.77
C ILE A 362 18.00 4.75 45.33
N GLY A 363 19.08 4.50 44.59
CA GLY A 363 20.14 3.55 44.95
C GLY A 363 20.88 3.95 46.23
N ARG A 364 21.35 5.20 46.33
CA ARG A 364 21.90 5.82 47.56
C ARG A 364 21.46 7.28 47.62
N TRP A 365 21.11 7.76 48.81
CA TRP A 365 20.67 9.15 49.02
C TRP A 365 21.76 10.17 48.70
N GLN A 366 23.04 9.83 48.95
CA GLN A 366 24.16 10.71 48.62
C GLN A 366 24.30 10.89 47.10
N ASP A 367 24.14 9.81 46.34
CA ASP A 367 24.21 9.86 44.88
C ASP A 367 23.00 10.62 44.31
N PHE A 368 21.79 10.38 44.86
CA PHE A 368 20.59 11.11 44.49
C PHE A 368 20.72 12.62 44.77
N LEU A 369 21.18 13.00 45.97
CA LEU A 369 21.38 14.41 46.32
C LEU A 369 22.41 15.03 45.39
N ALA A 370 23.55 14.37 45.14
CA ALA A 370 24.57 14.88 44.23
C ALA A 370 24.12 15.00 42.76
N GLU A 371 23.10 14.24 42.34
CA GLU A 371 22.55 14.29 40.98
C GLU A 371 21.33 15.20 40.84
N ALA A 372 20.63 15.51 41.93
CA ALA A 372 19.44 16.35 41.96
C ALA A 372 19.76 17.81 42.33
N ASP A 373 20.75 18.02 43.20
CA ASP A 373 21.28 19.32 43.63
C ASP A 373 22.10 19.94 42.49
N ALA A 374 21.48 20.86 41.75
CA ALA A 374 22.09 21.46 40.56
C ALA A 374 22.88 22.74 40.89
N ASP A 375 22.54 23.42 41.98
CA ASP A 375 23.20 24.64 42.44
C ASP A 375 24.32 24.40 43.47
N GLY A 376 24.42 23.18 44.02
CA GLY A 376 25.47 22.72 44.92
C GLY A 376 25.31 23.22 46.35
N ASP A 377 24.11 23.62 46.76
CA ASP A 377 23.84 24.16 48.09
C ASP A 377 23.70 23.08 49.18
N GLY A 378 23.70 21.79 48.78
CA GLY A 378 23.60 20.63 49.66
C GLY A 378 22.18 20.29 50.09
N LYS A 379 21.17 20.95 49.51
CA LYS A 379 19.74 20.69 49.63
C LYS A 379 19.15 20.49 48.23
N VAL A 380 17.90 20.05 48.15
CA VAL A 380 17.20 19.91 46.87
C VAL A 380 15.88 20.66 46.99
N ASP A 381 15.69 21.67 46.17
CA ASP A 381 14.43 22.44 46.16
C ASP A 381 13.31 21.72 45.36
N GLU A 382 12.10 22.29 45.39
CA GLU A 382 10.94 21.73 44.70
C GLU A 382 11.15 21.64 43.18
N GLU A 383 11.81 22.62 42.58
CA GLU A 383 12.01 22.71 41.14
C GLU A 383 13.06 21.72 40.66
N GLU A 384 14.16 21.57 41.41
CA GLU A 384 15.23 20.59 41.20
C GLU A 384 14.73 19.15 41.36
N PHE A 385 13.95 18.88 42.43
CA PHE A 385 13.35 17.56 42.66
C PHE A 385 12.42 17.18 41.51
N VAL A 386 11.50 18.07 41.13
CA VAL A 386 10.54 17.80 40.06
C VAL A 386 11.24 17.65 38.72
N ALA A 387 12.24 18.48 38.42
CA ALA A 387 13.00 18.39 37.17
C ALA A 387 13.80 17.07 37.09
N HIS A 388 14.49 16.67 38.16
CA HIS A 388 15.27 15.45 38.22
C HIS A 388 14.37 14.21 38.01
N PHE A 389 13.29 14.07 38.77
CA PHE A 389 12.41 12.90 38.64
C PHE A 389 11.64 12.87 37.32
N THR A 390 11.21 14.03 36.82
CA THR A 390 10.49 14.06 35.55
C THR A 390 11.41 13.69 34.40
N ARG A 391 12.67 14.15 34.39
CA ARG A 391 13.67 13.79 33.38
C ARG A 391 14.02 12.31 33.40
N THR A 392 14.19 11.72 34.59
CA THR A 392 14.55 10.30 34.76
C THR A 392 13.39 9.34 34.46
N ASN A 393 12.14 9.78 34.64
CA ASN A 393 10.94 8.99 34.31
C ASN A 393 10.41 9.22 32.88
N LEU A 394 10.81 10.32 32.23
CA LEU A 394 10.60 10.49 30.79
C LEU A 394 11.54 9.54 30.05
N THR A 395 11.01 8.81 29.07
CA THR A 395 11.88 8.05 28.16
C THR A 395 12.60 9.05 27.25
N SER A 396 13.79 9.52 27.64
CA SER A 396 14.54 10.56 26.94
C SER A 396 14.65 10.27 25.43
N THR A 397 14.91 9.02 25.04
CA THR A 397 14.94 8.57 23.63
C THR A 397 13.64 8.81 22.87
N LYS A 398 12.48 8.66 23.51
CA LYS A 398 11.16 8.91 22.88
C LYS A 398 10.85 10.41 22.78
N CYS A 399 11.31 11.21 23.73
CA CYS A 399 11.13 12.66 23.71
C CYS A 399 12.04 13.33 22.69
N TYR A 400 13.32 12.96 22.64
CA TYR A 400 14.24 13.41 21.60
C TYR A 400 13.83 12.88 20.22
N GLY A 401 13.37 11.64 20.12
CA GLY A 401 12.81 11.11 18.86
C GLY A 401 11.61 11.92 18.35
N ALA A 402 10.62 12.18 19.21
CA ALA A 402 9.45 12.98 18.82
C ALA A 402 9.80 14.45 18.51
N LEU A 403 10.83 15.00 19.16
CA LEU A 403 11.34 16.33 18.87
C LEU A 403 12.09 16.37 17.54
N PHE A 404 12.89 15.34 17.24
CA PHE A 404 13.58 15.18 15.95
C PHE A 404 12.57 15.12 14.81
N ASP A 405 11.57 14.24 14.93
CA ASP A 405 10.52 14.04 13.93
C ASP A 405 9.65 15.32 13.72
N ALA A 406 9.58 16.19 14.74
CA ALA A 406 8.88 17.47 14.67
C ALA A 406 9.71 18.60 14.02
N ILE A 407 11.04 18.49 14.02
CA ILE A 407 11.96 19.46 13.41
C ILE A 407 12.28 19.07 11.96
N ASP A 408 12.45 17.77 11.67
CA ASP A 408 12.72 17.19 10.35
C ASP A 408 11.49 17.32 9.43
N CYS A 409 11.21 18.53 8.92
CA CYS A 409 9.99 18.81 8.15
C CYS A 409 10.00 18.12 6.78
N TYR A 410 11.17 17.85 6.20
CA TYR A 410 11.29 17.11 4.96
C TYR A 410 11.32 15.59 5.13
N ALA A 411 11.40 15.08 6.38
CA ALA A 411 11.50 13.66 6.72
C ALA A 411 12.56 12.90 5.91
N ASN A 412 13.64 13.59 5.63
CA ASN A 412 14.80 13.02 4.98
C ASN A 412 15.68 12.23 5.98
N GLY A 413 15.33 12.22 7.28
CA GLY A 413 16.07 11.54 8.34
C GLY A 413 17.25 12.36 8.88
N PHE A 414 17.39 13.62 8.45
CA PHE A 414 18.50 14.52 8.80
C PHE A 414 18.01 15.95 8.93
N ILE A 415 18.21 16.56 10.09
CA ILE A 415 17.79 17.93 10.31
C ILE A 415 18.84 18.89 9.73
N THR A 416 18.43 19.70 8.77
CA THR A 416 19.24 20.77 8.20
C THR A 416 19.11 22.09 8.98
N MET A 417 20.08 22.99 8.85
CA MET A 417 20.03 24.33 9.46
C MET A 417 18.86 25.21 8.97
N GLY A 418 18.26 24.88 7.83
CA GLY A 418 17.04 25.53 7.34
C GLY A 418 15.80 25.08 8.12
N GLU A 419 15.72 23.80 8.44
CA GLU A 419 14.62 23.17 9.18
C GLU A 419 14.62 23.58 10.65
N LEU A 420 15.79 23.61 11.29
CA LEU A 420 15.96 24.11 12.65
C LEU A 420 15.50 25.56 12.81
N ARG A 421 15.81 26.42 11.83
CA ARG A 421 15.40 27.83 11.86
C ARG A 421 13.91 28.02 11.59
N ALA A 422 13.29 27.13 10.82
CA ALA A 422 11.86 27.15 10.59
C ALA A 422 11.05 26.65 11.81
N TYR A 423 11.68 25.87 12.69
CA TYR A 423 11.02 25.34 13.88
C TYR A 423 10.72 26.43 14.92
N LYS A 424 9.44 26.51 15.32
CA LYS A 424 8.95 27.47 16.32
C LYS A 424 9.21 26.95 17.74
N TRP A 425 10.44 27.09 18.22
CA TRP A 425 10.92 26.61 19.52
C TRP A 425 10.08 27.07 20.72
N HIS A 426 9.52 28.29 20.66
CA HIS A 426 8.65 28.86 21.69
C HIS A 426 7.29 28.15 21.83
N LYS A 427 6.94 27.19 20.96
CA LYS A 427 5.70 26.41 21.07
C LYS A 427 5.73 25.40 22.23
N ASN A 428 6.90 24.90 22.61
CA ASN A 428 7.03 23.85 23.63
C ASN A 428 8.10 24.17 24.70
N PRO A 429 8.00 25.31 25.40
CA PRO A 429 9.04 25.78 26.32
C PRO A 429 9.26 24.81 27.49
N ASN A 430 8.21 24.12 27.93
CA ASN A 430 8.33 23.14 29.01
C ASN A 430 9.18 21.95 28.58
N LEU A 431 8.93 21.38 27.39
CA LEU A 431 9.69 20.22 26.93
C LEU A 431 11.19 20.54 26.82
N PHE A 432 11.56 21.72 26.35
CA PHE A 432 12.97 22.16 26.31
C PHE A 432 13.57 22.37 27.69
N ARG A 433 12.81 22.93 28.65
CA ARG A 433 13.23 23.06 30.06
C ARG A 433 13.46 21.69 30.69
N LEU A 434 12.55 20.74 30.49
CA LEU A 434 12.65 19.36 31.00
C LEU A 434 13.86 18.61 30.42
N LEU A 435 14.24 18.91 29.18
CA LEU A 435 15.40 18.32 28.50
C LEU A 435 16.72 19.04 28.83
N GLY A 436 16.70 20.07 29.68
CA GLY A 436 17.90 20.79 30.16
C GLY A 436 18.51 21.77 29.16
N VAL A 437 17.76 22.17 28.12
CA VAL A 437 18.26 23.06 27.06
C VAL A 437 18.10 24.52 27.49
N LYS A 438 19.23 25.20 27.77
CA LYS A 438 19.25 26.59 28.24
C LYS A 438 19.27 27.62 27.10
N SER A 439 19.91 27.30 25.98
CA SER A 439 20.02 28.18 24.79
C SER A 439 19.90 27.36 23.51
N TRP A 440 19.15 27.88 22.54
CA TRP A 440 18.95 27.23 21.23
C TRP A 440 20.21 27.25 20.36
N ASP A 441 20.98 28.33 20.38
CA ASP A 441 22.20 28.44 19.57
C ASP A 441 23.31 27.50 20.08
N GLU A 442 23.42 27.34 21.40
CA GLU A 442 24.32 26.36 22.02
C GLU A 442 23.83 24.92 21.77
N PHE A 443 22.51 24.70 21.78
CA PHE A 443 21.90 23.41 21.49
C PHE A 443 22.20 22.94 20.05
N VAL A 444 22.11 23.84 19.07
CA VAL A 444 22.42 23.50 17.68
C VAL A 444 23.91 23.22 17.48
N GLN A 445 24.80 23.99 18.12
CA GLN A 445 26.25 23.78 18.02
C GLN A 445 26.74 22.51 18.71
N THR A 446 26.04 22.04 19.74
CA THR A 446 26.42 20.82 20.47
C THR A 446 25.95 19.54 19.79
N LEU A 447 24.94 19.63 18.93
CA LEU A 447 24.38 18.50 18.20
C LEU A 447 25.14 18.14 16.91
N ASP A 448 25.76 19.13 16.26
CA ASP A 448 26.59 18.94 15.04
C ASP A 448 28.02 18.51 15.44
N VAL A 449 28.15 17.26 15.92
CA VAL A 449 29.41 16.72 16.46
C VAL A 449 30.48 16.56 15.38
N ASN A 450 30.06 16.25 14.15
CA ASN A 450 30.95 15.97 13.03
C ASN A 450 31.24 17.24 12.18
N GLY A 451 30.50 18.34 12.40
CA GLY A 451 30.69 19.64 11.75
C GLY A 451 30.26 19.65 10.28
N ASP A 452 29.43 18.72 9.85
CA ASP A 452 28.98 18.60 8.46
C ASP A 452 27.77 19.50 8.13
N GLY A 453 27.22 20.19 9.15
CA GLY A 453 26.10 21.12 9.01
C GLY A 453 24.73 20.45 8.90
N VAL A 454 24.64 19.13 9.11
CA VAL A 454 23.40 18.35 9.19
C VAL A 454 23.37 17.52 10.48
N ILE A 455 22.20 17.37 11.10
CA ILE A 455 22.08 16.61 12.35
C ILE A 455 21.38 15.29 12.06
N GLN A 456 22.09 14.18 12.22
CA GLN A 456 21.50 12.85 12.02
C GLN A 456 20.65 12.42 13.22
N ARG A 457 19.65 11.56 12.98
CA ARG A 457 18.77 11.06 14.04
C ARG A 457 19.52 10.33 15.15
N ASP A 458 20.50 9.52 14.76
CA ASP A 458 21.33 8.78 15.71
C ASP A 458 22.25 9.72 16.46
N GLU A 459 22.85 10.73 15.82
CA GLU A 459 23.62 11.79 16.51
C GLU A 459 22.75 12.57 17.51
N PHE A 460 21.51 12.90 17.13
CA PHE A 460 20.55 13.62 17.97
C PHE A 460 20.14 12.82 19.21
N VAL A 461 19.98 11.50 19.09
CA VAL A 461 19.59 10.62 20.19
C VAL A 461 20.81 10.17 21.01
N ASP A 462 21.96 9.95 20.38
CA ASP A 462 23.20 9.49 20.99
C ASP A 462 23.86 10.58 21.83
N HIS A 463 23.86 11.84 21.39
CA HIS A 463 24.35 12.96 22.22
C HIS A 463 23.66 12.99 23.59
N TYR A 464 22.34 12.77 23.62
CA TYR A 464 21.56 12.85 24.85
C TYR A 464 21.45 11.54 25.64
N THR A 465 21.51 10.39 24.98
CA THR A 465 21.64 9.10 25.69
C THR A 465 23.04 8.92 26.26
N SER A 466 24.08 9.46 25.62
CA SER A 466 25.44 9.48 26.16
C SER A 466 25.55 10.40 27.39
N LEU A 467 24.84 11.55 27.39
CA LEU A 467 24.68 12.40 28.58
C LEU A 467 23.84 11.75 29.69
N ALA A 468 22.81 10.97 29.34
CA ALA A 468 21.98 10.23 30.30
C ALA A 468 22.67 8.96 30.84
N ASN A 469 23.64 8.39 30.12
CA ASN A 469 24.34 7.16 30.49
C ASN A 469 25.43 7.33 31.56
N CYS A 470 25.57 8.50 32.17
CA CYS A 470 26.41 8.65 33.36
C CYS A 470 25.79 8.01 34.63
N GLY A 471 24.53 7.54 34.59
CA GLY A 471 23.91 6.83 35.70
C GLY A 471 23.13 5.60 35.24
N LYS A 472 23.71 4.40 35.37
CA LYS A 472 22.94 3.15 35.28
C LYS A 472 21.88 3.12 36.39
N ILE A 473 20.62 3.38 36.06
CA ILE A 473 19.49 3.07 36.96
C ILE A 473 18.43 2.28 36.18
N LEU A 474 18.00 1.19 36.83
CA LEU A 474 17.05 0.20 36.36
C LEU A 474 15.70 0.85 35.99
N ALA A 475 15.20 0.48 34.81
CA ALA A 475 13.90 0.89 34.31
C ALA A 475 12.77 0.54 35.29
N PHE A 476 11.84 1.48 35.48
CA PHE A 476 10.51 1.17 36.00
C PHE A 476 9.80 0.24 35.02
N GLY A 477 9.37 -0.93 35.52
CA GLY A 477 8.59 -1.87 34.74
C GLY A 477 7.24 -1.29 34.34
N ASP A 478 7.04 -1.10 33.04
CA ASP A 478 5.78 -1.46 32.40
C ASP A 478 5.80 -2.98 32.22
N GLU A 479 5.45 -3.73 33.28
CA GLU A 479 5.03 -5.13 33.15
C GLU A 479 3.51 -5.18 33.10
N ALA A 480 2.97 -4.99 31.89
CA ALA A 480 1.79 -5.71 31.50
C ALA A 480 2.18 -6.59 30.31
N ASP A 481 2.01 -7.91 30.53
CA ASP A 481 1.88 -8.98 29.53
C ASP A 481 3.15 -9.78 29.15
N GLN A 482 3.54 -10.78 29.98
CA GLN A 482 3.68 -12.22 29.60
C GLN A 482 4.36 -13.11 30.68
N PRO A 483 4.13 -14.45 30.69
CA PRO A 483 4.21 -15.26 31.91
C PRO A 483 5.59 -15.84 32.24
N ALA A 484 5.82 -15.99 33.54
CA ALA A 484 7.06 -16.41 34.19
C ALA A 484 7.55 -17.82 33.82
N ALA A 485 8.81 -17.93 33.37
CA ALA A 485 9.55 -19.18 33.30
C ALA A 485 10.43 -19.37 34.55
N LYS A 486 10.11 -20.42 35.32
CA LYS A 486 10.84 -20.86 36.53
C LYS A 486 12.31 -21.17 36.20
N ARG A 487 13.24 -20.57 36.96
CA ARG A 487 14.62 -21.08 37.08
C ARG A 487 14.75 -21.97 38.31
N GLN A 488 15.10 -23.23 38.07
CA GLN A 488 15.56 -24.18 39.09
C GLN A 488 16.93 -23.74 39.62
N ARG A 489 17.10 -23.79 40.94
CA ARG A 489 18.40 -23.69 41.62
C ARG A 489 19.14 -25.02 41.48
N THR A 490 20.45 -24.93 41.23
CA THR A 490 21.43 -25.97 41.55
C THR A 490 21.85 -25.81 43.00
#